data_AF-A0AAU1LK04-F1
#
_entry.id   AF-A0AAU1LK04-F1
#
_cell.length_a   1.000
_cell.length_b   1.000
_cell.length_c   1.000
_cell.angle_alpha   90.00
_cell.angle_beta   90.00
_cell.angle_gamma   90.00
#
_symmetry.space_group_name_H-M   'P 1'
#
loop_
_entity.id
_entity.type
_entity.pdbx_description
1 polymer ?
#
loop_
_entity_poly.entity_id
_entity_poly.type
_entity_poly.pdbx_seq_one_letter_code
_entity_poly.pdbx_strand_id
1 'polypeptide(L)'
;MRRYLYRCPVCSTTSPTVHHLDDLAAEGEGHRQALHGGHFPDGESAGEIDRLGRWYAALTPLTRLHARIADNLADLRDPKGVGHPLWASAAASLTIAAAAALVLAVLSAAL
;
A
#
# COMPACT_ATOMS: atom_id res chain seq x y z
N MET A 1 0.86 -5.20 -8.72
CA MET A 1 1.34 -3.91 -9.23
C MET A 1 1.48 -2.94 -8.08
N ARG A 2 2.62 -2.26 -7.99
CA ARG A 2 2.83 -1.20 -7.00
C ARG A 2 2.01 0.03 -7.38
N ARG A 3 1.56 0.77 -6.37
CA ARG A 3 0.71 1.96 -6.52
C ARG A 3 1.31 3.06 -5.69
N TYR A 4 1.48 4.22 -6.28
CA TYR A 4 2.07 5.37 -5.63
C TYR A 4 1.12 6.55 -5.75
N LEU A 5 1.19 7.42 -4.75
CA LEU A 5 0.36 8.61 -4.67
C LEU A 5 1.23 9.76 -4.16
N TYR A 6 0.86 10.97 -4.55
CA TYR A 6 1.37 12.21 -4.02
C TYR A 6 0.21 13.01 -3.39
N ARG A 7 0.46 13.66 -2.24
CA ARG A 7 -0.50 14.54 -1.59
C ARG A 7 0.18 15.77 -1.01
N CYS A 8 -0.36 16.94 -1.35
CA CYS A 8 -0.01 18.23 -0.75
C CYS A 8 -1.11 18.65 0.23
N PRO A 9 -0.83 18.73 1.54
CA PRO A 9 -1.85 19.15 2.52
C PRO A 9 -2.18 20.64 2.43
N VAL A 10 -1.21 21.48 2.04
CA VAL A 10 -1.38 22.94 1.92
C VAL A 10 -2.45 23.29 0.88
N CYS A 11 -2.41 22.63 -0.28
CA CYS A 11 -3.38 22.83 -1.37
C CYS A 11 -4.54 21.83 -1.35
N SER A 12 -4.55 20.89 -0.40
CA SER A 12 -5.45 19.73 -0.39
C SER A 12 -5.46 18.93 -1.71
N THR A 13 -4.37 18.99 -2.48
CA THR A 13 -4.23 18.31 -3.77
C THR A 13 -3.78 16.88 -3.57
N THR A 14 -4.41 15.95 -4.28
CA THR A 14 -4.00 14.55 -4.36
C THR A 14 -3.80 14.21 -5.83
N SER A 15 -2.64 13.64 -6.19
CA SER A 15 -2.35 13.26 -7.57
C SER A 15 -3.23 12.06 -7.99
N PRO A 16 -3.33 11.78 -9.29
CA PRO A 16 -3.69 10.45 -9.75
C PRO A 16 -2.78 9.36 -9.13
N THR A 17 -3.27 8.13 -9.06
CA THR A 17 -2.42 6.99 -8.70
C THR A 17 -1.51 6.64 -9.88
N VAL A 18 -0.21 6.51 -9.60
CA VAL A 18 0.82 6.14 -10.57
C VAL A 18 1.47 4.80 -10.22
N HIS A 19 2.16 4.19 -11.17
CA HIS A 19 2.72 2.83 -11.03
C HIS A 19 4.25 2.79 -11.01
N HIS A 20 4.90 3.92 -11.26
CA HIS A 20 6.35 4.07 -11.20
C HIS A 20 6.75 5.20 -10.26
N LEU A 21 7.94 5.09 -9.65
CA LEU A 21 8.46 6.12 -8.75
C LEU A 21 8.82 7.41 -9.50
N ASP A 22 9.25 7.29 -10.76
CA ASP A 22 9.59 8.45 -11.58
C ASP A 22 8.35 9.29 -11.89
N ASP A 23 7.21 8.64 -12.19
CA ASP A 23 5.93 9.31 -12.37
C ASP A 23 5.48 10.00 -11.07
N LEU A 24 5.68 9.35 -9.92
CA LEU A 24 5.37 9.95 -8.61
C LEU A 24 6.20 11.23 -8.37
N ALA A 25 7.49 11.18 -8.68
CA ALA A 25 8.37 12.34 -8.57
C ALA A 25 7.94 13.47 -9.52
N ALA A 26 7.55 13.12 -10.75
CA ALA A 26 7.06 14.06 -11.75
C ALA A 26 5.74 14.73 -11.31
N GLU A 27 4.79 13.98 -10.75
CA GLU A 27 3.53 14.53 -10.20
C GLU A 27 3.80 15.56 -9.09
N GLY A 28 4.67 15.23 -8.14
CA GLY A 28 5.04 16.16 -7.06
C GLY A 28 5.77 17.40 -7.57
N GLU A 29 6.73 17.21 -8.48
CA GLU A 29 7.50 18.32 -9.04
C GLU A 29 6.64 19.25 -9.89
N GLY A 30 5.80 18.70 -10.77
CA GLY A 30 4.87 19.49 -11.58
C GLY A 30 3.92 20.31 -10.72
N HIS A 31 3.39 19.73 -9.64
CA HIS A 31 2.57 20.45 -8.67
C HIS A 31 3.34 21.59 -8.01
N ARG A 32 4.55 21.33 -7.49
CA ARG A 32 5.37 22.34 -6.82
C ARG A 32 5.72 23.49 -7.77
N GLN A 33 6.12 23.19 -8.99
CA GLN A 33 6.44 24.21 -9.99
C GLN A 33 5.22 25.09 -10.30
N ALA A 34 4.05 24.48 -10.48
CA ALA A 34 2.84 25.19 -10.87
C ALA A 34 2.21 26.03 -9.74
N LEU A 35 2.26 25.55 -8.49
CA LEU A 35 1.49 26.14 -7.38
C LEU A 35 2.35 26.69 -6.24
N HIS A 36 3.61 26.26 -6.13
CA HIS A 36 4.51 26.62 -5.03
C HIS A 36 5.83 27.25 -5.50
N GLY A 37 5.97 27.58 -6.79
CA GLY A 37 7.20 28.17 -7.34
C GLY A 37 8.42 27.26 -7.21
N GLY A 38 8.21 25.94 -7.14
CA GLY A 38 9.26 24.94 -6.92
C GLY A 38 9.59 24.68 -5.45
N HIS A 39 8.95 25.36 -4.49
CA HIS A 39 9.14 25.07 -3.07
C HIS A 39 8.44 23.78 -2.65
N PHE A 40 9.07 23.07 -1.72
CA PHE A 40 8.52 21.90 -1.04
C PHE A 40 7.65 22.34 0.14
N PRO A 41 6.32 22.14 0.10
CA PRO A 41 5.44 22.51 1.20
C PRO A 41 5.61 21.59 2.40
N ASP A 42 5.41 22.14 3.60
CA ASP A 42 5.44 21.35 4.83
C ASP A 42 4.35 20.26 4.82
N GLY A 43 4.75 19.05 5.24
CA GLY A 43 3.84 17.91 5.35
C GLY A 43 3.44 17.28 4.01
N GLU A 44 4.09 17.65 2.90
CA GLU A 44 4.00 16.91 1.64
C GLU A 44 4.25 15.42 1.88
N SER A 45 3.37 14.56 1.36
CA SER A 45 3.48 13.12 1.50
C SER A 45 3.45 12.43 0.15
N ALA A 46 4.46 11.62 -0.13
CA ALA A 46 4.58 10.84 -1.35
C ALA A 46 5.09 9.44 -1.03
N GLY A 47 4.65 8.43 -1.78
CA GLY A 47 5.03 7.05 -1.50
C GLY A 47 4.01 6.00 -1.92
N GLU A 48 4.23 4.79 -1.43
CA GLU A 48 3.44 3.62 -1.83
C GLU A 48 2.15 3.50 -1.02
N ILE A 49 1.06 3.18 -1.72
CA ILE A 49 -0.27 2.96 -1.15
C ILE A 49 -0.73 1.53 -1.38
N ASP A 50 -1.57 1.03 -0.48
CA ASP A 50 -2.30 -0.22 -0.69
C ASP A 50 -3.47 -0.03 -1.67
N ARG A 51 -4.17 -1.13 -2.01
CA ARG A 51 -5.36 -1.09 -2.88
C ARG A 51 -6.53 -0.26 -2.35
N LEU A 52 -6.54 0.09 -1.06
CA LEU A 52 -7.55 0.94 -0.45
C LEU A 52 -7.13 2.42 -0.42
N GLY A 53 -5.98 2.76 -0.99
CA GLY A 53 -5.45 4.13 -1.01
C GLY A 53 -4.76 4.54 0.29
N ARG A 54 -4.49 3.60 1.21
CA ARG A 54 -3.80 3.90 2.47
C ARG A 54 -2.30 3.82 2.28
N TRP A 55 -1.57 4.79 2.81
CA TRP A 55 -0.11 4.79 2.79
C TRP A 55 0.46 3.63 3.58
N TYR A 56 1.29 2.80 2.94
CA TYR A 56 1.95 1.69 3.64
C TYR A 56 2.79 2.17 4.83
N ALA A 57 3.41 3.35 4.72
CA ALA A 57 4.20 3.95 5.80
C ALA A 57 3.36 4.28 7.04
N ALA A 58 2.08 4.62 6.88
CA ALA A 58 1.18 4.99 7.98
C ALA A 58 0.49 3.80 8.66
N LEU A 59 0.58 2.59 8.08
CA LEU A 59 -0.04 1.39 8.64
C LEU A 59 0.78 0.80 9.79
N THR A 60 0.10 0.21 10.78
CA THR A 60 0.75 -0.61 11.82
C THR A 60 1.47 -1.81 11.18
N PRO A 61 2.48 -2.41 11.83
CA PRO A 61 3.23 -3.53 11.24
C PRO A 61 2.35 -4.70 10.78
N LEU A 62 1.37 -5.11 11.59
CA LEU A 62 0.45 -6.20 11.25
C LEU A 62 -0.47 -5.83 10.09
N THR A 63 -1.05 -4.62 10.11
CA THR A 63 -1.92 -4.14 9.01
C THR A 63 -1.13 -3.99 7.70
N ARG A 64 0.12 -3.53 7.78
CA ARG A 64 1.02 -3.44 6.63
C ARG A 64 1.31 -4.81 6.05
N LEU A 65 1.64 -5.81 6.88
CA LEU A 65 1.87 -7.18 6.45
C LEU A 65 0.62 -7.76 5.76
N HIS A 66 -0.55 -7.62 6.39
CA HIS A 66 -1.81 -8.07 5.82
C HIS A 66 -2.09 -7.42 4.46
N ALA A 67 -1.98 -6.10 4.36
CA ALA A 67 -2.19 -5.37 3.12
C ALA A 67 -1.23 -5.81 2.00
N ARG A 68 0.06 -6.05 2.32
CA ARG A 68 1.04 -6.56 1.34
C ARG A 68 0.68 -7.94 0.81
N ILE A 69 0.28 -8.87 1.68
CA ILE A 69 -0.11 -10.21 1.26
C ILE A 69 -1.40 -10.12 0.43
N ALA A 70 -2.39 -9.36 0.89
CA ALA A 70 -3.65 -9.17 0.19
C ALA A 70 -3.43 -8.56 -1.20
N ASP A 71 -2.59 -7.51 -1.33
CA ASP A 71 -2.30 -6.88 -2.61
C ASP A 71 -1.62 -7.84 -3.60
N ASN A 72 -0.65 -8.64 -3.13
CA ASN A 72 0.06 -9.62 -3.96
C ASN A 72 -0.86 -10.77 -4.40
N LEU A 73 -1.66 -11.33 -3.48
CA LEU A 73 -2.68 -12.32 -3.82
C LEU A 73 -3.67 -11.75 -4.82
N ALA A 74 -4.03 -10.49 -4.62
CA ALA A 74 -4.99 -9.82 -5.46
C ALA A 74 -4.38 -9.39 -6.82
N ASP A 75 -3.07 -9.53 -7.04
CA ASP A 75 -2.44 -9.39 -8.36
C ASP A 75 -2.38 -10.70 -9.15
N LEU A 76 -2.69 -11.84 -8.51
CA LEU A 76 -2.74 -13.13 -9.19
C LEU A 76 -3.85 -13.15 -10.24
N ARG A 77 -3.54 -13.70 -11.42
CA ARG A 77 -4.48 -13.78 -12.54
C ARG A 77 -5.69 -14.62 -12.14
N ASP A 78 -6.85 -13.97 -12.08
CA ASP A 78 -8.14 -14.62 -11.88
C ASP A 78 -8.98 -14.49 -13.15
N PRO A 79 -9.20 -15.59 -13.89
CA PRO A 79 -9.97 -15.57 -15.13
C PRO A 79 -11.47 -15.30 -14.91
N LYS A 80 -11.99 -15.40 -13.68
CA LYS A 80 -13.42 -15.17 -13.37
C LYS A 80 -13.69 -13.76 -12.86
N GLY A 81 -12.69 -13.05 -12.34
CA GLY A 81 -12.76 -11.62 -12.00
C GLY A 81 -13.72 -11.22 -10.87
N VAL A 82 -14.46 -12.16 -10.27
CA VAL A 82 -15.48 -11.87 -9.26
C VAL A 82 -14.86 -11.96 -7.86
N GLY A 83 -14.89 -10.85 -7.10
CA GLY A 83 -14.57 -10.85 -5.66
C GLY A 83 -13.08 -10.80 -5.30
N HIS A 84 -12.22 -10.42 -6.25
CA HIS A 84 -10.75 -10.40 -6.11
C HIS A 84 -10.21 -9.81 -4.79
N PRO A 85 -10.67 -8.63 -4.35
CA PRO A 85 -10.14 -8.01 -3.14
C PRO A 85 -10.58 -8.71 -1.85
N LEU A 86 -11.80 -9.28 -1.85
CA LEU A 86 -12.39 -9.88 -0.65
C LEU A 86 -11.75 -11.23 -0.35
N TRP A 87 -11.61 -12.11 -1.35
CA TRP A 87 -10.96 -13.40 -1.13
C TRP A 87 -9.47 -13.22 -0.82
N ALA A 88 -8.79 -12.25 -1.45
CA ALA A 88 -7.38 -11.99 -1.20
C ALA A 88 -7.14 -11.46 0.22
N SER A 89 -8.02 -10.59 0.73
CA SER A 89 -7.99 -10.14 2.12
C SER A 89 -8.22 -11.30 3.11
N ALA A 90 -9.20 -12.17 2.84
CA ALA A 90 -9.45 -13.35 3.66
C ALA A 90 -8.27 -14.34 3.65
N ALA A 91 -7.71 -14.61 2.47
CA ALA A 91 -6.54 -15.47 2.31
C ALA A 91 -5.29 -14.89 2.99
N ALA A 92 -5.09 -13.57 2.98
CA ALA A 92 -4.04 -12.92 3.73
C ALA A 92 -4.19 -13.15 5.24
N SER A 93 -5.40 -12.98 5.77
CA SER A 93 -5.69 -13.25 7.19
C SER A 93 -5.43 -14.72 7.56
N LEU A 94 -5.87 -15.67 6.73
CA LEU A 94 -5.64 -17.09 6.93
C LEU A 94 -4.15 -17.44 6.89
N THR A 95 -3.39 -16.84 5.97
CA THR A 95 -1.94 -17.05 5.86
C THR A 95 -1.21 -16.61 7.12
N ILE A 96 -1.53 -15.41 7.63
CA ILE A 96 -0.95 -14.88 8.87
C ILE A 96 -1.32 -15.77 10.06
N ALA A 97 -2.59 -16.15 10.19
CA ALA A 97 -3.07 -17.00 11.27
C ALA A 97 -2.41 -18.39 11.25
N ALA A 98 -2.29 -19.01 10.08
CA ALA A 98 -1.62 -20.30 9.91
C ALA A 98 -0.13 -20.23 10.27
N ALA A 99 0.57 -19.17 9.87
CA ALA A 99 1.97 -18.95 10.25
C ALA A 99 2.12 -18.77 11.77
N ALA A 100 1.25 -17.98 12.40
CA ALA A 100 1.26 -17.80 13.85
C ALA A 100 0.98 -19.11 14.61
N ALA A 101 -0.01 -19.89 14.15
CA ALA A 101 -0.33 -21.19 14.73
C ALA A 101 0.84 -22.19 14.58
N LEU A 102 1.52 -22.20 13.43
CA LEU A 102 2.69 -23.03 13.21
C LEU A 102 3.84 -22.66 14.14
N VAL A 103 4.15 -21.36 14.29
CA VAL A 103 5.18 -20.89 15.22
C VAL A 103 4.84 -21.33 16.65
N LEU A 104 3.59 -21.18 17.07
CA LEU A 104 3.16 -21.62 18.40
C LEU A 104 3.33 -23.13 18.59
N ALA A 105 2.96 -23.94 17.59
CA ALA A 105 3.10 -25.39 17.64
C ALA A 105 4.58 -25.83 17.73
N VAL A 106 5.47 -25.20 16.95
CA VAL A 106 6.92 -25.48 16.99
C VAL A 106 7.51 -25.11 18.35
N LEU A 107 7.17 -23.95 18.89
CA LEU A 107 7.62 -23.53 20.22
C LEU A 107 7.12 -24.47 21.32
N SER A 108 5.86 -24.91 21.22
CA SER A 108 5.25 -25.84 22.19
C SER A 108 5.89 -27.23 22.15
N ALA A 109 6.34 -27.68 20.97
CA ALA A 109 7.02 -28.96 20.80
C ALA A 109 8.50 -28.94 21.25
N ALA A 110 9.07 -27.75 21.42
CA ALA A 110 10.47 -27.55 21.85
C ALA A 110 10.62 -27.33 23.36
N LEU A 111 9.50 -27.23 24.09
CA LEU A 111 9.41 -27.13 25.56
C LEU A 111 9.18 -28.52 26.17
#